data_AF-A0AAN5BYS2-F1
#
_entry.id   AF-A0AAN5BYS2-F1
#
_cell.length_a   1.000
_cell.length_b   1.000
_cell.length_c   1.000
_cell.angle_alpha   90.00
_cell.angle_beta   90.00
_cell.angle_gamma   90.00
#
_symmetry.space_group_name_H-M   'P 1'
#
loop_
_entity.id
_entity.type
_entity.pdbx_description
1 polymer ?
#
loop_
_entity_poly.entity_id
_entity_poly.type
_entity_poly.pdbx_seq_one_letter_code
_entity_poly.pdbx_strand_id
1 'polypeptide(L)'
;MRLQATLLLLASCVPSALAIYRDEVDHIDFHHALLGTPSAHSTFFLKPSSSSDASLLYTLSEKLLLGAVNPRDGSVVWRQNVSRSAAAADNGLLRASDGTNALVSAAGDYLSSWSALDGKLIWESWFSGERVADLELLELEDAASPSTAEDTIALFGGKAGVVRRLDGDSGKVKWEYKDERFDPR
;
A
#
# COMPACT_ATOMS: atom_id res chain seq x y z
N MET A 1 3.18 25.17 58.16
CA MET A 1 3.46 23.73 57.98
C MET A 1 2.41 22.99 57.14
N ARG A 2 1.09 23.12 57.40
CA ARG A 2 0.06 22.41 56.60
C ARG A 2 0.02 22.81 55.12
N LEU A 3 0.16 24.10 54.82
CA LEU A 3 0.16 24.63 53.44
C LEU A 3 1.36 24.13 52.61
N GLN A 4 2.53 24.00 53.25
CA GLN A 4 3.75 23.50 52.59
C GLN A 4 3.62 22.01 52.27
N ALA A 5 3.01 21.22 53.16
CA ALA A 5 2.75 19.81 52.93
C ALA A 5 1.76 19.57 51.78
N THR A 6 0.69 20.37 51.69
CA THR A 6 -0.25 20.29 50.56
C THR A 6 0.38 20.72 49.24
N LEU A 7 1.24 21.75 49.22
CA LEU A 7 1.97 22.17 48.03
C LEU A 7 2.95 21.11 47.52
N LEU A 8 3.69 20.46 48.42
CA LEU A 8 4.61 19.36 48.05
C LEU A 8 3.84 18.15 47.52
N LEU A 9 2.70 17.81 48.12
CA LEU A 9 1.83 16.74 47.63
C LEU A 9 1.31 17.05 46.22
N LEU A 10 0.85 18.28 45.97
CA LEU A 10 0.43 18.73 44.64
C LEU A 10 1.56 18.68 43.61
N ALA A 11 2.78 19.08 43.98
CA ALA A 11 3.94 19.02 43.10
C ALA A 11 4.33 17.57 42.74
N SER A 12 4.17 16.62 43.67
CA SER A 12 4.42 15.19 43.42
C SER A 12 3.40 14.53 42.48
N CYS A 13 2.25 15.15 42.28
CA CYS A 13 1.22 14.70 41.35
C CYS A 13 1.41 15.22 39.92
N VAL A 14 2.41 16.08 39.67
CA VAL A 14 2.73 16.54 38.31
C VAL A 14 3.51 15.42 37.62
N PRO A 15 2.97 14.78 36.57
CA PRO A 15 3.70 13.76 35.84
C PRO A 15 4.99 14.37 35.27
N SER A 16 6.12 13.69 35.43
CA SER A 16 7.37 14.11 34.81
C SER A 16 7.19 14.11 33.30
N ALA A 17 7.18 15.30 32.70
CA ALA A 17 7.24 15.44 31.25
C ALA A 17 8.66 15.08 30.81
N LEU A 18 8.86 13.83 30.42
CA LEU A 18 10.08 13.39 29.75
C LEU A 18 10.00 13.92 28.31
N ALA A 19 10.51 15.14 28.10
CA ALA A 19 10.74 15.67 26.77
C ALA A 19 12.07 15.11 26.26
N ILE A 20 12.09 14.61 25.03
CA ILE A 20 13.34 14.29 24.33
C ILE A 20 13.92 15.62 23.86
N TYR A 21 15.14 15.94 24.29
CA TYR A 21 15.80 17.15 23.82
C TYR A 21 16.32 16.95 22.38
N ARG A 22 16.46 18.06 21.63
CA ARG A 22 16.88 17.99 20.22
C ARG A 22 18.26 17.33 20.05
N ASP A 23 19.14 17.50 21.01
CA ASP A 23 20.47 16.90 21.10
C ASP A 23 20.46 15.43 21.53
N GLU A 24 19.31 14.89 21.95
CA GLU A 24 19.14 13.48 22.30
C GLU A 24 18.54 12.65 21.14
N VAL A 25 18.00 13.32 20.11
CA VAL A 25 17.45 12.65 18.91
C VAL A 25 18.53 11.84 18.20
N ASP A 26 18.21 10.60 17.87
CA ASP A 26 19.08 9.56 17.30
C ASP A 26 20.25 9.12 18.21
N HIS A 27 20.30 9.60 19.45
CA HIS A 27 21.28 9.20 20.47
C HIS A 27 20.69 8.27 21.53
N ILE A 28 19.46 8.55 21.98
CA ILE A 28 18.76 7.74 22.99
C ILE A 28 17.57 6.98 22.40
N ASP A 29 17.02 7.47 21.29
CA ASP A 29 15.93 6.85 20.55
C ASP A 29 16.44 6.15 19.28
N PHE A 30 15.71 5.13 18.85
CA PHE A 30 15.99 4.40 17.63
C PHE A 30 14.68 3.94 16.99
N HIS A 31 14.66 3.88 15.66
CA HIS A 31 13.53 3.35 14.90
C HIS A 31 13.99 2.32 13.87
N HIS A 32 13.46 1.10 13.98
CA HIS A 32 13.58 0.11 12.92
C HIS A 32 12.41 0.25 11.95
N ALA A 33 12.70 0.74 10.74
CA ALA A 33 11.74 0.82 9.66
C ALA A 33 11.50 -0.59 9.07
N LEU A 34 10.55 -1.33 9.65
CA LEU A 34 10.20 -2.68 9.22
C LEU A 34 8.97 -2.70 8.30
N LEU A 35 8.94 -3.66 7.37
CA LEU A 35 7.78 -3.96 6.50
C LEU A 35 7.03 -5.24 6.93
N GLY A 36 7.60 -6.05 7.82
CA GLY A 36 7.05 -7.36 8.20
C GLY A 36 7.53 -8.49 7.29
N THR A 37 6.89 -9.66 7.37
CA THR A 37 7.23 -10.83 6.56
C THR A 37 6.78 -10.61 5.11
N PRO A 38 7.68 -10.62 4.12
CA PRO A 38 7.32 -10.42 2.72
C PRO A 38 6.48 -11.60 2.20
N SER A 39 5.45 -11.32 1.41
CA SER A 39 4.69 -12.36 0.72
C SER A 39 5.40 -12.78 -0.56
N ALA A 40 5.64 -14.09 -0.74
CA ALA A 40 6.39 -14.63 -1.89
C ALA A 40 5.78 -14.26 -3.25
N HIS A 41 4.45 -14.11 -3.33
CA HIS A 41 3.72 -13.82 -4.58
C HIS A 41 3.53 -12.32 -4.83
N SER A 42 4.03 -11.48 -3.92
CA SER A 42 3.90 -10.03 -3.93
C SER A 42 5.23 -9.36 -3.58
N THR A 43 6.35 -10.01 -3.95
CA THR A 43 7.72 -9.52 -3.73
C THR A 43 8.54 -9.68 -5.01
N PHE A 44 9.07 -8.60 -5.55
CA PHE A 44 9.78 -8.60 -6.83
C PHE A 44 10.71 -7.39 -6.97
N PHE A 45 11.68 -7.51 -7.88
CA PHE A 45 12.49 -6.39 -8.33
C PHE A 45 11.80 -5.64 -9.46
N LEU A 46 11.88 -4.32 -9.47
CA LEU A 46 11.31 -3.49 -10.53
C LEU A 46 12.19 -2.26 -10.76
N LYS A 47 12.23 -1.79 -12.01
CA LYS A 47 12.77 -0.48 -12.37
C LYS A 47 11.64 0.57 -12.39
N PRO A 48 11.62 1.53 -11.45
CA PRO A 48 10.52 2.50 -11.35
C PRO A 48 10.54 3.59 -12.43
N SER A 49 11.63 3.71 -13.20
CA SER A 49 11.74 4.65 -14.30
C SER A 49 12.58 4.05 -15.42
N SER A 50 12.16 4.24 -16.67
CA SER A 50 12.94 3.85 -17.86
C SER A 50 14.23 4.68 -18.04
N SER A 51 14.33 5.84 -17.38
CA SER A 51 15.50 6.72 -17.44
C SER A 51 16.65 6.31 -16.50
N SER A 52 16.44 5.32 -15.63
CA SER A 52 17.42 4.89 -14.63
C SER A 52 17.48 3.37 -14.55
N ASP A 53 18.69 2.82 -14.50
CA ASP A 53 18.89 1.38 -14.28
C ASP A 53 18.78 0.96 -12.81
N ALA A 54 18.56 1.91 -11.89
CA ALA A 54 18.38 1.61 -10.48
C ALA A 54 17.09 0.83 -10.24
N SER A 55 17.23 -0.43 -9.81
CA SER A 55 16.12 -1.30 -9.46
C SER A 55 15.91 -1.31 -7.94
N LEU A 56 14.66 -1.34 -7.50
CA LEU A 56 14.30 -1.48 -6.09
C LEU A 56 13.59 -2.82 -5.86
N LEU A 57 13.64 -3.31 -4.62
CA LEU A 57 12.88 -4.47 -4.18
C LEU A 57 11.55 -4.00 -3.61
N TYR A 58 10.45 -4.39 -4.20
CA TYR A 58 9.10 -4.07 -3.73
C TYR A 58 8.50 -5.29 -3.06
N THR A 59 7.78 -5.06 -1.96
CA THR A 59 7.08 -6.12 -1.23
C THR A 59 5.78 -5.62 -0.64
N LEU A 60 4.76 -6.48 -0.68
CA LEU A 60 3.60 -6.41 0.20
C LEU A 60 3.70 -7.51 1.24
N SER A 61 3.71 -7.14 2.52
CA SER A 61 3.85 -8.09 3.62
C SER A 61 2.54 -8.76 4.01
N GLU A 62 2.62 -9.81 4.82
CA GLU A 62 1.46 -10.47 5.45
C GLU A 62 0.62 -9.50 6.31
N LYS A 63 1.21 -8.38 6.76
CA LYS A 63 0.51 -7.33 7.50
C LYS A 63 -0.01 -6.21 6.60
N LEU A 64 -0.04 -6.42 5.29
CA LEU A 64 -0.47 -5.46 4.27
C LEU A 64 0.31 -4.14 4.34
N LEU A 65 1.60 -4.22 4.70
CA LEU A 65 2.52 -3.11 4.55
C LEU A 65 3.19 -3.26 3.18
N LEU A 66 2.93 -2.29 2.31
CA LEU A 66 3.60 -2.12 1.03
C LEU A 66 4.86 -1.30 1.25
N GLY A 67 5.96 -1.63 0.59
CA GLY A 67 7.13 -0.79 0.63
C GLY A 67 8.15 -1.09 -0.45
N ALA A 68 9.05 -0.13 -0.63
CA ALA A 68 10.24 -0.27 -1.45
C ALA A 68 11.48 -0.35 -0.57
N VAL A 69 12.38 -1.24 -0.93
CA VAL A 69 13.63 -1.53 -0.22
C VAL A 69 14.79 -1.35 -1.19
N ASN A 70 15.84 -0.67 -0.74
CA ASN A 70 17.08 -0.57 -1.47
C ASN A 70 17.81 -1.93 -1.39
N PRO A 71 18.01 -2.64 -2.51
CA PRO A 71 18.60 -3.96 -2.48
C PRO A 71 20.10 -3.97 -2.15
N ARG A 72 20.76 -2.79 -2.18
CA ARG A 72 22.18 -2.66 -1.83
C ARG A 72 22.43 -2.84 -0.34
N ASP A 73 21.57 -2.26 0.50
CA ASP A 73 21.80 -2.14 1.95
C ASP A 73 20.60 -2.58 2.81
N GLY A 74 19.47 -2.91 2.19
CA GLY A 74 18.24 -3.31 2.88
C GLY A 74 17.48 -2.16 3.53
N SER A 75 17.87 -0.91 3.28
CA SER A 75 17.14 0.25 3.80
C SER A 75 15.76 0.38 3.15
N VAL A 76 14.74 0.70 3.96
CA VAL A 76 13.40 1.00 3.46
C VAL A 76 13.40 2.41 2.86
N VAL A 77 13.07 2.51 1.57
CA VAL A 77 12.97 3.79 0.85
C VAL A 77 11.66 4.49 1.21
N TRP A 78 10.56 3.76 1.16
CA TRP A 78 9.24 4.24 1.55
C TRP A 78 8.36 3.07 1.98
N ARG A 79 7.29 3.36 2.75
CA ARG A 79 6.30 2.36 3.17
C ARG A 79 4.88 2.93 3.25
N GLN A 80 3.90 2.09 2.99
CA GLN A 80 2.47 2.38 3.06
C GLN A 80 1.72 1.27 3.77
N ASN A 81 0.69 1.64 4.52
CA ASN A 81 -0.19 0.69 5.19
C ASN A 81 -1.53 0.59 4.45
N VAL A 82 -1.64 -0.45 3.61
CA VAL A 82 -2.80 -0.70 2.75
C VAL A 82 -4.01 -1.17 3.57
N SER A 83 -3.79 -1.80 4.73
CA SER A 83 -4.88 -2.30 5.58
C SER A 83 -5.75 -1.20 6.19
N ARG A 84 -5.32 0.07 6.16
CA ARG A 84 -6.07 1.18 6.76
C ARG A 84 -7.36 1.50 6.01
N SER A 85 -7.37 1.25 4.71
CA SER A 85 -8.48 1.59 3.82
C SER A 85 -9.31 0.38 3.42
N ALA A 86 -8.75 -0.83 3.56
CA ALA A 86 -9.41 -2.08 3.21
C ALA A 86 -10.42 -2.51 4.27
N ALA A 87 -11.55 -3.11 3.84
CA ALA A 87 -12.29 -4.01 4.71
C ALA A 87 -11.39 -5.19 5.14
N ALA A 88 -11.79 -5.89 6.21
CA ALA A 88 -11.01 -6.99 6.79
C ALA A 88 -10.40 -7.91 5.71
N ALA A 89 -9.07 -7.90 5.62
CA ALA A 89 -8.30 -8.59 4.59
C ALA A 89 -7.19 -9.40 5.23
N ASP A 90 -7.17 -10.70 4.94
CA ASP A 90 -6.16 -11.64 5.48
C ASP A 90 -4.90 -11.70 4.60
N ASN A 91 -5.03 -11.28 3.35
CA ASN A 91 -3.98 -11.29 2.34
C ASN A 91 -4.14 -10.12 1.38
N GLY A 92 -3.09 -9.89 0.59
CA GLY A 92 -3.10 -8.86 -0.43
C GLY A 92 -2.20 -9.23 -1.61
N LEU A 93 -2.44 -8.53 -2.70
CA LEU A 93 -1.77 -8.71 -3.98
C LEU A 93 -0.99 -7.45 -4.31
N LEU A 94 0.14 -7.63 -4.99
CA LEU A 94 0.92 -6.54 -5.54
C LEU A 94 1.33 -6.90 -6.97
N ARG A 95 1.07 -5.98 -7.90
CA ARG A 95 1.48 -6.07 -9.30
C ARG A 95 2.14 -4.77 -9.72
N ALA A 96 3.03 -4.88 -10.68
CA ALA A 96 3.71 -3.76 -11.30
C ALA A 96 4.17 -4.18 -12.70
N SER A 97 4.46 -3.19 -13.53
CA SER A 97 5.06 -3.41 -14.84
C SER A 97 6.32 -2.56 -14.99
N ASP A 98 7.32 -3.12 -15.64
CA ASP A 98 8.65 -2.52 -15.76
C ASP A 98 8.59 -1.20 -16.55
N GLY A 99 9.34 -0.20 -16.08
CA GLY A 99 9.38 1.11 -16.74
C GLY A 99 8.13 1.97 -16.52
N THR A 100 7.09 1.43 -15.91
CA THR A 100 5.96 2.21 -15.38
C THR A 100 6.29 2.68 -13.96
N ASN A 101 5.95 3.93 -13.64
CA ASN A 101 6.10 4.45 -12.27
C ASN A 101 4.86 4.11 -11.41
N ALA A 102 4.29 2.90 -11.57
CA ALA A 102 3.06 2.51 -10.91
C ALA A 102 3.15 1.10 -10.31
N LEU A 103 2.66 0.96 -9.08
CA LEU A 103 2.46 -0.29 -8.37
C LEU A 103 0.99 -0.39 -8.00
N VAL A 104 0.34 -1.50 -8.32
CA VAL A 104 -1.07 -1.72 -7.98
C VAL A 104 -1.19 -2.78 -6.92
N SER A 105 -1.84 -2.43 -5.81
CA SER A 105 -2.10 -3.32 -4.69
C SER A 105 -3.58 -3.54 -4.49
N ALA A 106 -3.94 -4.76 -4.05
CA ALA A 106 -5.27 -5.08 -3.57
C ALA A 106 -5.22 -5.69 -2.17
N ALA A 107 -6.20 -5.32 -1.35
CA ALA A 107 -6.47 -5.93 -0.06
C ALA A 107 -7.98 -5.92 0.20
N GLY A 108 -8.58 -7.09 0.39
CA GLY A 108 -10.02 -7.18 0.62
C GLY A 108 -10.82 -6.64 -0.57
N ASP A 109 -11.59 -5.59 -0.36
CA ASP A 109 -12.40 -4.86 -1.35
C ASP A 109 -11.73 -3.57 -1.88
N TYR A 110 -10.50 -3.31 -1.46
CA TYR A 110 -9.75 -2.08 -1.75
C TYR A 110 -8.66 -2.33 -2.79
N LEU A 111 -8.64 -1.48 -3.83
CA LEU A 111 -7.55 -1.37 -4.78
C LEU A 111 -6.91 0.01 -4.67
N SER A 112 -5.60 0.06 -4.84
CA SER A 112 -4.84 1.31 -4.87
C SER A 112 -3.64 1.20 -5.79
N SER A 113 -3.33 2.31 -6.46
CA SER A 113 -2.11 2.48 -7.23
C SER A 113 -1.18 3.48 -6.54
N TRP A 114 0.12 3.16 -6.55
CA TRP A 114 1.16 3.88 -5.85
C TRP A 114 2.32 4.19 -6.79
N SER A 115 2.89 5.37 -6.66
CA SER A 115 4.12 5.75 -7.35
C SER A 115 5.28 4.86 -6.89
N ALA A 116 5.90 4.13 -7.82
CA ALA A 116 7.00 3.23 -7.52
C ALA A 116 8.24 3.96 -6.97
N LEU A 117 8.44 5.22 -7.38
CA LEU A 117 9.57 6.06 -6.97
C LEU A 117 9.48 6.53 -5.50
N ASP A 118 8.32 7.01 -5.07
CA ASP A 118 8.19 7.72 -3.78
C ASP A 118 7.04 7.23 -2.88
N GLY A 119 6.29 6.22 -3.32
CA GLY A 119 5.22 5.62 -2.53
C GLY A 119 4.00 6.52 -2.36
N LYS A 120 3.84 7.58 -3.16
CA LYS A 120 2.63 8.40 -3.13
C LYS A 120 1.45 7.68 -3.77
N LEU A 121 0.26 7.87 -3.21
CA LEU A 121 -0.99 7.37 -3.78
C LEU A 121 -1.26 8.09 -5.13
N ILE A 122 -1.55 7.32 -6.17
CA ILE A 122 -1.98 7.81 -7.49
C ILE A 122 -3.52 7.81 -7.53
N TRP A 123 -4.12 6.67 -7.26
CA TRP A 123 -5.57 6.50 -7.18
C TRP A 123 -5.94 5.36 -6.23
N GLU A 124 -7.20 5.35 -5.81
CA GLU A 124 -7.79 4.29 -5.00
C GLU A 124 -9.24 4.02 -5.41
N SER A 125 -9.72 2.81 -5.14
CA SER A 125 -11.08 2.38 -5.45
C SER A 125 -11.56 1.32 -4.47
N TRP A 126 -12.85 1.40 -4.12
CA TRP A 126 -13.52 0.45 -3.23
C TRP A 126 -14.66 -0.25 -3.94
N PHE A 127 -14.77 -1.56 -3.73
CA PHE A 127 -15.80 -2.41 -4.29
C PHE A 127 -16.55 -3.14 -3.18
N SER A 128 -17.32 -2.38 -2.39
CA SER A 128 -17.97 -2.85 -1.17
C SER A 128 -18.69 -4.19 -1.34
N GLY A 129 -18.29 -5.17 -0.53
CA GLY A 129 -18.88 -6.51 -0.53
C GLY A 129 -18.31 -7.48 -1.58
N GLU A 130 -17.32 -7.05 -2.36
CA GLU A 130 -16.62 -7.87 -3.34
C GLU A 130 -15.14 -7.98 -2.98
N ARG A 131 -14.63 -9.19 -2.82
CA ARG A 131 -13.21 -9.41 -2.46
C ARG A 131 -12.40 -9.58 -3.72
N VAL A 132 -11.30 -8.84 -3.86
CA VAL A 132 -10.33 -9.03 -4.94
C VAL A 132 -9.68 -10.41 -4.77
N ALA A 133 -9.80 -11.23 -5.79
CA ALA A 133 -9.22 -12.56 -5.86
C ALA A 133 -7.89 -12.55 -6.61
N ASP A 134 -7.77 -11.73 -7.68
CA ASP A 134 -6.52 -11.56 -8.43
C ASP A 134 -6.43 -10.18 -9.12
N LEU A 135 -5.22 -9.81 -9.51
CA LEU A 135 -4.89 -8.59 -10.24
C LEU A 135 -3.89 -8.89 -11.36
N GLU A 136 -4.08 -8.23 -12.49
CA GLU A 136 -3.10 -8.16 -13.59
C GLU A 136 -3.03 -6.74 -14.16
N LEU A 137 -1.85 -6.39 -14.69
CA LEU A 137 -1.64 -5.11 -15.39
C LEU A 137 -1.53 -5.38 -16.88
N LEU A 138 -2.20 -4.55 -17.69
CA LEU A 138 -2.23 -4.70 -19.13
C LEU A 138 -1.76 -3.42 -19.81
N GLU A 139 -0.71 -3.57 -20.61
CA GLU A 139 -0.34 -2.61 -21.64
C GLU A 139 -1.28 -2.79 -22.85
N LEU A 140 -2.24 -1.89 -23.01
CA LEU A 140 -3.09 -1.82 -24.19
C LEU A 140 -2.85 -0.49 -24.90
N GLU A 141 -2.48 -0.56 -26.17
CA GLU A 141 -2.50 0.60 -27.07
C GLU A 141 -3.96 1.00 -27.34
N ASP A 142 -4.54 1.85 -26.48
CA ASP A 142 -5.83 2.45 -26.75
C ASP A 142 -5.67 3.55 -27.81
N ALA A 143 -6.25 3.34 -29.00
CA ALA A 143 -6.17 4.30 -30.11
C ALA A 143 -6.75 5.69 -29.79
N ALA A 144 -7.46 5.83 -28.66
CA ALA A 144 -8.12 7.06 -28.22
C ALA A 144 -7.28 7.90 -27.24
N SER A 145 -6.29 7.32 -26.55
CA SER A 145 -5.44 8.06 -25.62
C SER A 145 -4.13 7.31 -25.37
N PRO A 146 -2.96 7.88 -25.70
CA PRO A 146 -1.67 7.31 -25.29
C PRO A 146 -1.53 7.50 -23.77
N SER A 147 -2.10 6.61 -22.96
CA SER A 147 -1.82 6.56 -21.53
C SER A 147 -0.44 5.94 -21.32
N THR A 148 0.35 6.55 -20.44
CA THR A 148 1.63 5.97 -20.01
C THR A 148 1.46 5.00 -18.84
N ALA A 149 0.27 4.97 -18.24
CA ALA A 149 -0.12 4.01 -17.22
C ALA A 149 -0.86 2.83 -17.86
N GLU A 150 -0.44 1.63 -17.47
CA GLU A 150 -1.13 0.38 -17.81
C GLU A 150 -2.44 0.28 -17.04
N ASP A 151 -3.45 -0.28 -17.71
CA ASP A 151 -4.73 -0.51 -17.07
C ASP A 151 -4.67 -1.72 -16.14
N THR A 152 -5.49 -1.68 -15.08
CA THR A 152 -5.60 -2.78 -14.13
C THR A 152 -6.78 -3.67 -14.46
N ILE A 153 -6.57 -4.96 -14.61
CA ILE A 153 -7.63 -5.96 -14.60
C ILE A 153 -7.72 -6.56 -13.20
N ALA A 154 -8.90 -6.47 -12.60
CA ALA A 154 -9.19 -7.01 -11.29
C ALA A 154 -10.25 -8.10 -11.38
N LEU A 155 -9.93 -9.28 -10.85
CA LEU A 155 -10.86 -10.37 -10.64
C LEU A 155 -11.41 -10.28 -9.23
N PHE A 156 -12.73 -10.25 -9.09
CA PHE A 156 -13.43 -10.24 -7.83
C PHE A 156 -14.10 -11.60 -7.59
N GLY A 157 -13.85 -12.15 -6.41
CA GLY A 157 -14.49 -13.34 -5.89
C GLY A 157 -15.77 -12.99 -5.12
N GLY A 158 -16.74 -13.92 -5.14
CA GLY A 158 -18.05 -13.75 -4.52
C GLY A 158 -19.05 -14.82 -4.98
N LYS A 159 -20.35 -14.49 -4.96
CA LYS A 159 -21.42 -15.38 -5.45
C LYS A 159 -21.41 -15.55 -6.97
N ALA A 160 -21.00 -14.52 -7.69
CA ALA A 160 -20.74 -14.54 -9.14
C ALA A 160 -19.35 -13.95 -9.38
N GLY A 161 -18.60 -14.51 -10.33
CA GLY A 161 -17.30 -13.97 -10.70
C GLY A 161 -17.47 -12.65 -11.44
N VAL A 162 -16.77 -11.60 -11.01
CA VAL A 162 -16.78 -10.29 -11.68
C VAL A 162 -15.36 -9.94 -12.10
N VAL A 163 -15.20 -9.50 -13.35
CA VAL A 163 -13.94 -8.97 -13.88
C VAL A 163 -14.15 -7.50 -14.22
N ARG A 164 -13.25 -6.63 -13.75
CA ARG A 164 -13.27 -5.21 -14.10
C ARG A 164 -11.95 -4.78 -14.69
N ARG A 165 -12.01 -3.92 -15.72
CA ARG A 165 -10.87 -3.12 -16.17
C ARG A 165 -10.97 -1.74 -15.57
N LEU A 166 -9.92 -1.30 -14.89
CA LEU A 166 -9.77 0.03 -14.33
C LEU A 166 -8.73 0.80 -15.15
N ASP A 167 -9.02 2.07 -15.36
CA ASP A 167 -8.12 3.04 -15.98
C ASP A 167 -6.84 3.22 -15.15
N GLY A 168 -5.68 3.08 -15.78
CA GLY A 168 -4.37 3.11 -15.11
C GLY A 168 -4.04 4.43 -14.39
N ASP A 169 -4.58 5.56 -14.86
CA ASP A 169 -4.30 6.88 -14.31
C ASP A 169 -5.30 7.29 -13.20
N SER A 170 -6.56 6.86 -13.33
CA SER A 170 -7.65 7.33 -12.45
C SER A 170 -8.30 6.27 -11.57
N GLY A 171 -8.04 4.98 -11.81
CA GLY A 171 -8.74 3.87 -11.15
C GLY A 171 -10.20 3.73 -11.55
N LYS A 172 -10.70 4.53 -12.50
CA LYS A 172 -12.11 4.45 -12.94
C LYS A 172 -12.37 3.17 -13.72
N VAL A 173 -13.50 2.52 -13.44
CA VAL A 173 -13.93 1.33 -14.19
C VAL A 173 -14.20 1.72 -15.65
N LYS A 174 -13.42 1.14 -16.58
CA LYS A 174 -13.63 1.25 -18.02
C LYS A 174 -14.71 0.28 -18.51
N TRP A 175 -14.69 -0.95 -17.99
CA TRP A 175 -15.73 -1.94 -18.24
C TRP A 175 -15.81 -2.97 -17.11
N GLU A 176 -16.96 -3.63 -17.03
CA GLU A 176 -17.25 -4.71 -16.08
C GLU A 176 -17.89 -5.89 -16.83
N TYR A 177 -17.46 -7.10 -16.49
CA TYR A 177 -18.07 -8.35 -16.93
C TYR A 177 -18.48 -9.17 -15.71
N LYS A 178 -19.74 -9.64 -15.69
CA LYS A 178 -20.27 -10.54 -14.67
C LYS A 178 -20.53 -11.90 -15.28
N ASP A 179 -20.05 -12.95 -14.64
CA ASP A 179 -20.40 -14.30 -15.02
C ASP A 179 -21.83 -14.64 -14.53
N GLU A 180 -22.78 -14.70 -15.46
CA GLU A 180 -24.19 -15.01 -15.18
C GLU A 180 -24.49 -16.52 -15.09
N ARG A 181 -23.50 -17.39 -15.34
CA ARG A 181 -23.71 -18.86 -15.39
C ARG A 181 -24.02 -19.48 -14.03
N PHE A 182 -23.90 -18.72 -12.95
CA PHE A 182 -24.07 -19.18 -11.57
C PHE A 182 -25.24 -18.51 -10.81
N ASP A 183 -26.27 -18.02 -11.51
CA ASP A 183 -27.52 -17.59 -10.87
C ASP A 183 -28.39 -18.81 -10.52
N PRO A 184 -28.49 -19.22 -9.24
CA PRO A 184 -29.43 -20.25 -8.83
C PRO A 184 -30.79 -19.57 -8.69
N ARG A 185 -31.62 -19.69 -9.74
CA ARG A 185 -33.05 -19.38 -9.65
C ARG A 185 -33.74 -20.18 -8.56
#